data_AF-A0AAW6CK86-F1
#
_entry.id   AF-A0AAW6CK86-F1
#
_cell.length_a   1.000
_cell.length_b   1.000
_cell.length_c   1.000
_cell.angle_alpha   90.00
_cell.angle_beta   90.00
_cell.angle_gamma   90.00
#
_symmetry.space_group_name_H-M   'P 1'
#
loop_
_entity.id
_entity.type
_entity.pdbx_description
1 polymer ?
#
loop_
_entity_poly.entity_id
_entity_poly.type
_entity_poly.pdbx_seq_one_letter_code
_entity_poly.pdbx_strand_id
1 'polypeptide(L)'
;MPLTQEQQEAVRMGTPIEWNGLTLFPILMKDYNRFIIAQMGLTAQQQTLPSKYVVMRYLEALYALDYDVRTNGGPQGGFFSRILLFLMLSLRLEVRKGLDGEEYIPIGIQTEKDNPRKLTALEVTQGEVSVEITPQNFVQLREILAAQNEVELPDETLNAELVQAERDLATKSSLNLVPDSEALIYSVSVKTQIPVEDIFQWTVRRFVLTERAIDRITGHLVAALSEAAGAKYKNGNPWPSWKYDRDKHSSALVSLAELTQRLSGSVEAR
;
A
#
# COMPACT_ATOMS: atom_id res chain seq x y z
N MET A 1 3.63 15.89 1.93
CA MET A 1 4.53 16.75 1.12
C MET A 1 5.02 15.92 -0.04
N PRO A 2 5.17 16.49 -1.25
CA PRO A 2 5.71 15.73 -2.38
C PRO A 2 7.15 15.31 -2.11
N LEU A 3 7.55 14.15 -2.63
CA LEU A 3 8.94 13.69 -2.61
C LEU A 3 9.86 14.69 -3.32
N THR A 4 11.10 14.82 -2.85
CA THR A 4 12.13 15.62 -3.55
C THR A 4 12.47 14.98 -4.91
N GLN A 5 13.08 15.74 -5.82
CA GLN A 5 13.47 15.22 -7.14
C GLN A 5 14.43 14.02 -7.04
N GLU A 6 15.38 14.09 -6.11
CA GLU A 6 16.34 13.00 -5.84
C GLU A 6 15.62 11.75 -5.32
N GLN A 7 14.66 11.92 -4.40
CA GLN A 7 13.83 10.81 -3.90
C GLN A 7 12.99 10.20 -5.03
N GLN A 8 12.39 11.02 -5.89
CA GLN A 8 11.62 10.53 -7.04
C GLN A 8 12.50 9.72 -8.01
N GLU A 9 13.73 10.18 -8.25
CA GLU A 9 14.69 9.45 -9.09
C GLU A 9 15.09 8.13 -8.45
N ALA A 10 15.40 8.11 -7.15
CA ALA A 10 15.71 6.89 -6.43
C ALA A 10 14.54 5.89 -6.44
N VAL A 11 13.30 6.36 -6.28
CA VAL A 11 12.08 5.54 -6.42
C VAL A 11 11.98 4.94 -7.83
N ARG A 12 12.26 5.70 -8.88
CA ARG A 12 12.22 5.19 -10.28
C ARG A 12 13.31 4.15 -10.52
N MET A 13 14.50 4.36 -9.97
CA MET A 13 15.66 3.49 -10.17
C MET A 13 15.63 2.27 -9.24
N GLY A 14 14.76 2.25 -8.22
CA GLY A 14 14.74 1.21 -7.20
C GLY A 14 16.00 1.22 -6.34
N THR A 15 16.56 2.40 -6.08
CA THR A 15 17.77 2.57 -5.25
C THR A 15 17.41 3.01 -3.82
N PRO A 16 18.33 2.86 -2.86
CA PRO A 16 18.11 3.34 -1.51
C PRO A 16 17.93 4.86 -1.44
N ILE A 17 17.26 5.33 -0.39
CA ILE A 17 17.00 6.74 -0.11
C ILE A 17 17.51 7.08 1.29
N GLU A 18 18.34 8.10 1.40
CA GLU A 18 18.72 8.67 2.70
C GLU A 18 17.58 9.53 3.27
N TRP A 19 17.25 9.30 4.53
CA TRP A 19 16.25 10.07 5.26
C TRP A 19 16.64 10.19 6.72
N ASN A 20 16.91 11.42 7.18
CA ASN A 20 17.30 11.73 8.57
C ASN A 20 18.45 10.86 9.11
N GLY A 21 19.41 10.49 8.27
CA GLY A 21 20.55 9.63 8.63
C GLY A 21 20.27 8.13 8.57
N LEU A 22 19.04 7.71 8.24
CA LEU A 22 18.69 6.33 7.94
C LEU A 22 18.69 6.10 6.42
N THR A 23 19.13 4.91 6.01
CA THR A 23 19.04 4.45 4.62
C THR A 23 17.79 3.59 4.45
N LEU A 24 16.84 4.06 3.64
CA LEU A 24 15.62 3.34 3.27
C LEU A 24 15.84 2.54 2.00
N PHE A 25 15.69 1.23 2.07
CA PHE A 25 15.81 0.30 0.96
C PHE A 25 14.43 -0.10 0.42
N PRO A 26 14.29 -0.22 -0.91
CA PRO A 26 13.11 -0.87 -1.47
C PRO A 26 13.05 -2.32 -1.01
N ILE A 27 11.85 -2.76 -0.64
CA ILE A 27 11.61 -4.12 -0.19
C ILE A 27 11.74 -5.06 -1.39
N LEU A 28 12.33 -6.23 -1.16
CA LEU A 28 12.59 -7.22 -2.19
C LEU A 28 11.48 -8.27 -2.26
N MET A 29 11.32 -8.90 -3.42
CA MET A 29 10.32 -9.95 -3.65
C MET A 29 10.54 -11.19 -2.80
N LYS A 30 11.78 -11.49 -2.37
CA LYS A 30 12.04 -12.53 -1.38
C LYS A 30 11.28 -12.32 -0.06
N ASP A 31 10.93 -11.07 0.26
CA ASP A 31 10.18 -10.68 1.46
C ASP A 31 8.71 -10.36 1.16
N TYR A 32 8.20 -10.69 -0.04
CA TYR A 32 6.89 -10.24 -0.53
C TYR A 32 5.71 -10.63 0.38
N ASN A 33 5.70 -11.87 0.90
CA ASN A 33 4.65 -12.30 1.84
C ASN A 33 4.62 -11.45 3.11
N ARG A 34 5.78 -11.07 3.65
CA ARG A 34 5.89 -10.19 4.81
C ARG A 34 5.48 -8.76 4.45
N PHE A 35 5.84 -8.31 3.26
CA PHE A 35 5.43 -7.01 2.72
C PHE A 35 3.90 -6.87 2.65
N ILE A 36 3.20 -7.85 2.10
CA ILE A 36 1.72 -7.82 1.98
C ILE A 36 1.06 -7.69 3.37
N ILE A 37 1.58 -8.41 4.37
CA ILE A 37 1.11 -8.29 5.75
C ILE A 37 1.39 -6.88 6.30
N ALA A 38 2.60 -6.36 6.06
CA ALA A 38 3.03 -5.05 6.55
C ALA A 38 2.27 -3.89 5.91
N GLN A 39 1.95 -3.99 4.61
CA GLN A 39 1.33 -2.95 3.80
C GLN A 39 0.04 -2.42 4.43
N MET A 40 -0.76 -3.30 5.04
CA MET A 40 -2.01 -2.92 5.72
C MET A 40 -1.80 -1.87 6.82
N GLY A 41 -0.64 -1.87 7.50
CA GLY A 41 -0.30 -0.83 8.47
C GLY A 41 -0.08 0.53 7.82
N LEU A 42 0.49 0.55 6.61
CA LEU A 42 0.81 1.77 5.86
C LEU A 42 -0.42 2.35 5.15
N THR A 43 -1.36 1.50 4.74
CA THR A 43 -2.56 1.88 3.96
C THR A 43 -3.83 1.97 4.79
N ALA A 44 -3.75 1.81 6.12
CA ALA A 44 -4.93 2.01 6.96
C ALA A 44 -5.42 3.45 6.80
N GLN A 45 -6.72 3.61 6.55
CA GLN A 45 -7.36 4.91 6.41
C GLN A 45 -7.71 5.42 7.80
N GLN A 46 -7.15 6.58 8.18
CA GLN A 46 -7.32 7.07 9.54
C GLN A 46 -8.77 7.49 9.81
N GLN A 47 -9.48 8.00 8.80
CA GLN A 47 -10.88 8.41 8.93
C GLN A 47 -11.86 7.28 9.23
N THR A 48 -11.50 6.03 8.94
CA THR A 48 -12.35 4.88 9.27
C THR A 48 -12.18 4.43 10.73
N LEU A 49 -11.21 5.01 11.46
CA LEU A 49 -10.99 4.69 12.86
C LEU A 49 -12.03 5.37 13.76
N PRO A 50 -12.29 4.84 14.97
CA PRO A 50 -13.10 5.53 15.96
C PRO A 50 -12.62 6.98 16.22
N SER A 51 -13.56 7.89 16.47
CA SER A 51 -13.33 9.34 16.55
C SER A 51 -12.14 9.77 17.42
N LYS A 52 -11.90 9.07 18.53
CA LYS A 52 -10.76 9.32 19.43
C LYS A 52 -9.38 9.15 18.78
N TYR A 53 -9.26 8.42 17.69
CA TYR A 53 -8.00 8.20 16.95
C TYR A 53 -7.87 9.10 15.73
N VAL A 54 -8.98 9.58 15.16
CA VAL A 54 -9.00 10.44 13.97
C VAL A 54 -8.28 11.77 14.23
N VAL A 55 -8.37 12.30 15.45
CA VAL A 55 -7.75 13.57 15.85
C VAL A 55 -6.25 13.48 16.16
N MET A 56 -5.69 12.26 16.20
CA MET A 56 -4.28 12.02 16.50
C MET A 56 -3.41 12.12 15.24
N ARG A 57 -2.09 12.15 15.40
CA ARG A 57 -1.19 11.92 14.28
C ARG A 57 -1.21 10.44 13.90
N TYR A 58 -1.10 10.13 12.61
CA TYR A 58 -1.27 8.77 12.08
C TYR A 58 -0.55 7.68 12.89
N LEU A 59 0.77 7.82 13.09
CA LEU A 59 1.57 6.82 13.82
C LEU A 59 1.12 6.65 15.28
N GLU A 60 0.80 7.77 15.95
CA GLU A 60 0.28 7.79 17.32
C GLU A 60 -1.12 7.15 17.38
N ALA A 61 -1.98 7.41 16.40
CA ALA A 61 -3.31 6.85 16.27
C ALA A 61 -3.27 5.32 16.21
N LEU A 62 -2.40 4.77 15.35
CA LEU A 62 -2.22 3.33 15.22
C LEU A 62 -1.65 2.72 16.49
N TYR A 63 -0.67 3.36 17.13
CA TYR A 63 -0.12 2.90 18.39
C TYR A 63 -1.18 2.86 19.50
N ALA A 64 -1.93 3.95 19.67
CA ALA A 64 -2.97 4.06 20.69
C ALA A 64 -4.12 3.08 20.47
N LEU A 65 -4.46 2.79 19.21
CA LEU A 65 -5.45 1.77 18.85
C LEU A 65 -4.97 0.38 19.29
N ASP A 66 -3.77 -0.02 18.88
CA ASP A 66 -3.19 -1.32 19.25
C ASP A 66 -2.99 -1.42 20.78
N TYR A 67 -2.60 -0.33 21.44
CA TYR A 67 -2.49 -0.25 22.90
C TYR A 67 -3.84 -0.53 23.56
N ASP A 68 -4.90 0.17 23.15
CA ASP A 68 -6.24 0.02 23.70
C ASP A 68 -6.77 -1.41 23.50
N VAL A 69 -6.56 -2.01 22.33
CA VAL A 69 -6.95 -3.39 22.03
C VAL A 69 -6.24 -4.37 22.96
N ARG A 70 -4.92 -4.23 23.14
CA ARG A 70 -4.14 -5.10 24.04
C ARG A 70 -4.58 -4.96 25.50
N THR A 71 -4.78 -3.73 25.99
CA THR A 71 -5.20 -3.51 27.38
C THR A 71 -6.59 -4.06 27.68
N ASN A 72 -7.44 -4.20 26.66
CA ASN A 72 -8.78 -4.78 26.79
C ASN A 72 -8.81 -6.29 26.53
N GLY A 73 -7.65 -6.98 26.48
CA GLY A 73 -7.56 -8.43 26.26
C GLY A 73 -7.85 -8.86 24.83
N GLY A 74 -7.81 -7.93 23.86
CA GLY A 74 -7.98 -8.22 22.45
C GLY A 74 -6.77 -8.92 21.81
N PRO A 75 -6.88 -9.31 20.54
CA PRO A 75 -5.82 -10.02 19.83
C PRO A 75 -4.55 -9.15 19.68
N GLN A 76 -3.39 -9.80 19.71
CA GLN A 76 -2.12 -9.16 19.37
C GLN A 76 -1.96 -9.06 17.84
N GLY A 77 -1.17 -8.08 17.37
CA GLY A 77 -0.84 -7.95 15.94
C GLY A 77 -1.73 -6.98 15.14
N GLY A 78 -1.91 -5.75 15.64
CA GLY A 78 -2.68 -4.70 14.97
C GLY A 78 -1.89 -3.87 13.96
N PHE A 79 -2.44 -2.72 13.54
CA PHE A 79 -1.87 -1.90 12.47
C PHE A 79 -0.50 -1.32 12.84
N PHE A 80 -0.27 -0.98 14.10
CA PHE A 80 1.02 -0.46 14.53
C PHE A 80 2.11 -1.53 14.43
N SER A 81 1.83 -2.77 14.81
CA SER A 81 2.79 -3.88 14.63
C SER A 81 3.18 -4.11 13.16
N ARG A 82 2.25 -3.85 12.23
CA ARG A 82 2.48 -3.95 10.78
C ARG A 82 3.35 -2.80 10.26
N ILE A 83 3.23 -1.60 10.85
CA ILE A 83 4.19 -0.50 10.60
C ILE A 83 5.60 -0.90 11.05
N LEU A 84 5.76 -1.50 12.23
CA LEU A 84 7.07 -1.96 12.70
C LEU A 84 7.68 -3.01 11.75
N LEU A 85 6.86 -3.95 11.25
CA LEU A 85 7.28 -4.90 10.23
C LEU A 85 7.70 -4.19 8.93
N PHE A 86 6.95 -3.19 8.48
CA PHE A 86 7.28 -2.42 7.28
C PHE A 86 8.61 -1.68 7.42
N LEU A 87 8.83 -1.03 8.58
CA LEU A 87 10.07 -0.34 8.91
C LEU A 87 11.25 -1.32 8.97
N MET A 88 11.09 -2.47 9.62
CA MET A 88 12.13 -3.51 9.66
C MET A 88 12.54 -3.96 8.25
N LEU A 89 11.57 -4.20 7.35
CA LEU A 89 11.87 -4.59 5.96
C LEU A 89 12.56 -3.46 5.19
N SER A 90 12.06 -2.23 5.31
CA SER A 90 12.55 -1.08 4.54
C SER A 90 13.92 -0.59 5.02
N LEU A 91 14.21 -0.71 6.31
CA LEU A 91 15.50 -0.33 6.90
C LEU A 91 16.48 -1.52 6.94
N ARG A 92 16.06 -2.70 6.49
CA ARG A 92 16.83 -3.96 6.58
C ARG A 92 17.38 -4.20 7.99
N LEU A 93 16.53 -3.98 8.99
CA LEU A 93 16.93 -4.16 10.38
C LEU A 93 17.09 -5.65 10.67
N GLU A 94 18.25 -6.01 11.18
CA GLU A 94 18.55 -7.36 11.63
C GLU A 94 18.11 -7.54 13.08
N VAL A 95 17.66 -8.75 13.40
CA VAL A 95 17.38 -9.15 14.78
C VAL A 95 18.69 -9.17 15.55
N ARG A 96 18.72 -8.48 16.69
CA ARG A 96 19.86 -8.41 17.60
C ARG A 96 19.59 -9.29 18.81
N LYS A 97 20.66 -9.75 19.46
CA LYS A 97 20.57 -10.44 20.75
C LYS A 97 20.91 -9.47 21.87
N GLY A 98 20.05 -9.40 22.87
CA GLY A 98 20.29 -8.66 24.10
C GLY A 98 21.37 -9.33 24.96
N LEU A 99 21.78 -8.64 26.02
CA LEU A 99 22.73 -9.17 27.01
C LEU A 99 22.22 -10.47 27.66
N ASP A 100 20.90 -10.60 27.77
CA ASP A 100 20.21 -11.75 28.34
C ASP A 100 19.98 -12.88 27.32
N GLY A 101 20.47 -12.72 26.08
CA GLY A 101 20.30 -13.68 24.98
C GLY A 101 18.99 -13.54 24.21
N GLU A 102 18.05 -12.72 24.68
CA GLU A 102 16.76 -12.47 24.04
C GLU A 102 16.89 -11.75 22.70
N GLU A 103 16.17 -12.22 21.70
CA GLU A 103 16.15 -11.64 20.36
C GLU A 103 15.20 -10.43 20.29
N TYR A 104 15.68 -9.30 19.77
CA TYR A 104 14.89 -8.09 19.60
C TYR A 104 15.20 -7.40 18.27
N ILE A 105 14.20 -6.68 17.76
CA ILE A 105 14.39 -5.78 16.61
C ILE A 105 14.83 -4.43 17.16
N PRO A 106 15.83 -3.74 16.58
CA PRO A 106 16.35 -2.47 17.07
C PRO A 106 15.41 -1.28 16.80
N ILE A 107 14.17 -1.39 17.29
CA ILE A 107 13.15 -0.34 17.33
C ILE A 107 12.63 -0.25 18.77
N GLY A 108 13.08 0.77 19.50
CA GLY A 108 12.54 1.13 20.80
C GLY A 108 11.26 1.93 20.67
N ILE A 109 10.24 1.61 21.46
CA ILE A 109 8.99 2.38 21.53
C ILE A 109 9.11 3.36 22.68
N GLN A 110 9.08 4.66 22.39
CA GLN A 110 9.12 5.72 23.39
C GLN A 110 7.72 6.29 23.60
N THR A 111 7.31 6.39 24.86
CA THR A 111 6.00 6.92 25.26
C THR A 111 6.16 8.05 26.28
N GLU A 112 5.11 8.84 26.44
CA GLU A 112 5.06 9.84 27.51
C GLU A 112 5.10 9.15 28.89
N LYS A 113 5.94 9.67 29.81
CA LYS A 113 6.24 9.02 31.09
C LYS A 113 5.01 8.68 31.93
N ASP A 114 4.03 9.58 31.94
CA ASP A 114 2.80 9.45 32.73
C ASP A 114 1.61 8.94 31.88
N ASN A 115 1.85 8.65 30.60
CA ASN A 115 0.81 8.23 29.66
C ASN A 115 1.38 7.22 28.63
N PRO A 116 1.46 5.93 29.00
CA PRO A 116 2.00 4.88 28.12
C PRO A 116 1.18 4.64 26.84
N ARG A 117 -0.03 5.21 26.77
CA ARG A 117 -0.89 5.19 25.58
C ARG A 117 -0.46 6.21 24.52
N LYS A 118 0.33 7.23 24.89
CA LYS A 118 0.77 8.29 24.00
C LYS A 118 2.19 8.04 23.50
N LEU A 119 2.31 7.73 22.21
CA LEU A 119 3.58 7.55 21.53
C LEU A 119 4.29 8.89 21.34
N THR A 120 5.54 8.99 21.76
CA THR A 120 6.39 10.17 21.52
C THR A 120 7.32 9.95 20.32
N ALA A 121 7.96 8.79 20.24
CA ALA A 121 8.85 8.43 19.14
C ALA A 121 9.06 6.91 19.02
N LEU A 122 9.59 6.48 17.88
CA LEU A 122 10.30 5.22 17.73
C LEU A 122 11.80 5.52 17.65
N GLU A 123 12.58 4.92 18.53
CA GLU A 123 14.03 4.98 18.47
C GLU A 123 14.53 3.84 17.60
N VAL A 124 15.06 4.16 16.42
CA VAL A 124 15.48 3.16 15.44
C VAL A 124 16.99 3.19 15.29
N THR A 125 17.63 2.03 15.45
CA THR A 125 19.07 1.88 15.27
C THR A 125 19.39 1.06 14.02
N GLN A 126 20.07 1.70 13.06
CA GLN A 126 20.56 1.08 11.82
C GLN A 126 22.09 1.18 11.78
N GLY A 127 22.77 0.03 11.91
CA GLY A 127 24.22 0.02 12.09
C GLY A 127 24.62 0.78 13.37
N GLU A 128 25.47 1.80 13.19
CA GLU A 128 25.93 2.72 14.25
C GLU A 128 25.04 3.97 14.41
N VAL A 129 24.08 4.18 13.52
CA VAL A 129 23.19 5.35 13.54
C VAL A 129 21.94 5.06 14.35
N SER A 130 21.58 5.95 15.27
CA SER A 130 20.31 5.92 16.00
C SER A 130 19.53 7.20 15.74
N VAL A 131 18.26 7.06 15.33
CA VAL A 131 17.39 8.17 14.91
C VAL A 131 16.00 8.01 15.49
N GLU A 132 15.38 9.12 15.87
CA GLU A 132 14.00 9.16 16.34
C GLU A 132 13.00 9.40 15.19
N ILE A 133 12.07 8.46 15.03
CA ILE A 133 10.90 8.59 14.17
C ILE A 133 9.73 9.06 15.05
N THR A 134 9.41 10.35 14.97
CA THR A 134 8.28 10.94 15.70
C THR A 134 6.99 10.83 14.88
N PRO A 135 5.80 10.90 15.51
CA PRO A 135 4.54 10.96 14.77
C PRO A 135 4.47 12.12 13.76
N GLN A 136 5.27 13.17 13.92
CA GLN A 136 5.33 14.31 13.00
C GLN A 136 6.16 14.01 11.75
N ASN A 137 7.38 13.49 11.93
CA ASN A 137 8.26 13.20 10.79
C ASN A 137 7.82 11.93 10.04
N PHE A 138 7.05 11.05 10.70
CA PHE A 138 6.50 9.84 10.09
C PHE A 138 5.59 10.13 8.90
N VAL A 139 4.93 11.30 8.84
CA VAL A 139 4.10 11.67 7.69
C VAL A 139 4.92 11.70 6.40
N GLN A 140 6.12 12.29 6.44
CA GLN A 140 7.02 12.30 5.28
C GLN A 140 7.59 10.90 5.02
N LEU A 141 7.98 10.18 6.08
CA LEU A 141 8.51 8.83 5.94
C LEU A 141 7.50 7.89 5.27
N ARG A 142 6.22 7.96 5.67
CA ARG A 142 5.12 7.17 5.10
C ARG A 142 5.00 7.35 3.59
N GLU A 143 5.11 8.59 3.10
CA GLU A 143 5.09 8.91 1.67
C GLU A 143 6.28 8.27 0.94
N ILE A 144 7.49 8.36 1.51
CA ILE A 144 8.70 7.76 0.92
C ILE A 144 8.57 6.24 0.86
N LEU A 145 8.19 5.61 1.96
CA LEU A 145 7.99 4.16 2.06
C LEU A 145 6.95 3.67 1.06
N ALA A 146 5.85 4.42 0.91
CA ALA A 146 4.78 4.07 -0.01
C ALA A 146 5.25 4.16 -1.47
N ALA A 147 5.87 5.28 -1.84
CA ALA A 147 6.39 5.50 -3.18
C ALA A 147 7.47 4.46 -3.54
N GLN A 148 8.42 4.17 -2.65
CA GLN A 148 9.51 3.24 -2.93
C GLN A 148 9.03 1.80 -3.19
N ASN A 149 7.85 1.43 -2.67
CA ASN A 149 7.32 0.06 -2.74
C ASN A 149 6.04 -0.08 -3.58
N GLU A 150 5.66 0.94 -4.36
CA GLU A 150 4.44 0.95 -5.19
C GLU A 150 3.16 0.71 -4.36
N VAL A 151 3.10 1.36 -3.20
CA VAL A 151 1.92 1.36 -2.33
C VAL A 151 1.17 2.67 -2.54
N GLU A 152 -0.12 2.57 -2.85
CA GLU A 152 -1.02 3.72 -2.90
C GLU A 152 -1.56 4.02 -1.51
N LEU A 153 -1.28 5.23 -1.00
CA LEU A 153 -1.83 5.70 0.27
C LEU A 153 -3.29 6.13 0.07
N PRO A 154 -4.18 5.89 1.05
CA PRO A 154 -5.54 6.36 0.97
C PRO A 154 -5.59 7.89 0.97
N ASP A 155 -6.42 8.46 0.09
CA ASP A 155 -6.72 9.89 0.13
C ASP A 155 -7.73 10.15 1.26
N GLU A 156 -7.22 10.73 2.35
CA GLU A 156 -8.01 11.10 3.52
C GLU A 156 -8.96 12.28 3.24
N THR A 157 -9.03 12.84 2.04
CA THR A 157 -10.06 13.83 1.67
C THR A 157 -11.33 13.20 1.09
N LEU A 158 -11.24 11.94 0.64
CA LEU A 158 -12.36 11.23 0.04
C LEU A 158 -13.28 10.64 1.12
N ASN A 159 -14.58 10.58 0.83
CA ASN A 159 -15.53 9.92 1.71
C ASN A 159 -15.25 8.40 1.73
N ALA A 160 -14.86 7.90 2.90
CA ALA A 160 -14.52 6.49 3.09
C ALA A 160 -15.64 5.52 2.68
N GLU A 161 -16.91 5.88 2.88
CA GLU A 161 -18.05 5.04 2.47
C GLU A 161 -18.15 4.94 0.95
N LEU A 162 -17.87 6.04 0.23
CA LEU A 162 -17.88 6.04 -1.24
C LEU A 162 -16.72 5.21 -1.80
N VAL A 163 -15.52 5.36 -1.22
CA VAL A 163 -14.35 4.56 -1.60
C VAL A 163 -14.59 3.07 -1.35
N GLN A 164 -15.21 2.73 -0.21
CA GLN A 164 -15.56 1.34 0.09
C GLN A 164 -16.63 0.81 -0.86
N ALA A 165 -17.65 1.60 -1.20
CA ALA A 165 -18.66 1.21 -2.17
C ALA A 165 -18.09 0.95 -3.57
N GLU A 166 -17.12 1.77 -4.03
CA GLU A 166 -16.39 1.52 -5.27
C GLU A 166 -15.60 0.20 -5.23
N ARG A 167 -14.89 -0.07 -4.13
CA ARG A 167 -14.17 -1.34 -3.92
C ARG A 167 -15.12 -2.53 -3.89
N ASP A 168 -16.28 -2.41 -3.24
CA ASP A 168 -17.27 -3.48 -3.16
C ASP A 168 -17.89 -3.79 -4.53
N LEU A 169 -18.14 -2.75 -5.35
CA LEU A 169 -18.61 -2.91 -6.74
C LEU A 169 -17.56 -3.59 -7.63
N ALA A 170 -16.28 -3.21 -7.48
CA ALA A 170 -15.18 -3.86 -8.17
C ALA A 170 -15.03 -5.33 -7.74
N THR A 171 -15.23 -5.63 -6.46
CA THR A 171 -15.14 -7.00 -5.93
C THR A 171 -16.32 -7.86 -6.39
N LYS A 172 -17.55 -7.31 -6.46
CA LYS A 172 -18.72 -8.02 -7.00
C LYS A 172 -18.60 -8.38 -8.48
N SER A 173 -17.78 -7.64 -9.23
CA SER A 173 -17.49 -7.90 -10.65
C SER A 173 -16.20 -8.69 -10.86
N SER A 174 -15.51 -9.08 -9.79
CA SER A 174 -14.29 -9.87 -9.84
C SER A 174 -14.57 -11.36 -9.99
N LEU A 175 -13.64 -12.08 -10.62
CA LEU A 175 -13.66 -13.53 -10.70
C LEU A 175 -13.34 -14.14 -9.33
N ASN A 176 -13.97 -15.26 -8.99
CA ASN A 176 -13.67 -16.04 -7.77
C ASN A 176 -12.32 -16.77 -7.92
N LEU A 177 -11.22 -16.03 -7.87
CA LEU A 177 -9.86 -16.55 -7.91
C LEU A 177 -9.34 -16.75 -6.49
N VAL A 178 -8.50 -17.78 -6.29
CA VAL A 178 -7.74 -17.95 -5.06
C VAL A 178 -6.41 -17.21 -5.24
N PRO A 179 -6.16 -16.11 -4.50
CA PRO A 179 -4.90 -15.41 -4.59
C PRO A 179 -3.78 -16.27 -4.01
N ASP A 180 -2.73 -16.50 -4.80
CA ASP A 180 -1.53 -17.21 -4.39
C ASP A 180 -0.30 -16.44 -4.88
N SER A 181 0.56 -16.05 -3.94
CA SER A 181 1.76 -15.27 -4.26
C SER A 181 2.79 -16.12 -5.02
N GLU A 182 2.82 -17.43 -4.80
CA GLU A 182 3.73 -18.31 -5.55
C GLU A 182 3.30 -18.42 -7.01
N ALA A 183 2.02 -18.74 -7.28
CA ALA A 183 1.48 -18.74 -8.65
C ALA A 183 1.69 -17.41 -9.38
N LEU A 184 1.55 -16.28 -8.68
CA LEU A 184 1.81 -14.95 -9.24
C LEU A 184 3.27 -14.79 -9.67
N ILE A 185 4.23 -15.14 -8.80
CA ILE A 185 5.66 -15.03 -9.08
C ILE A 185 6.06 -15.92 -10.25
N TYR A 186 5.59 -17.17 -10.29
CA TYR A 186 5.85 -18.07 -11.41
C TYR A 186 5.20 -17.60 -12.72
N SER A 187 4.01 -16.98 -12.66
CA SER A 187 3.37 -16.41 -13.84
C SER A 187 4.20 -15.28 -14.45
N VAL A 188 4.73 -14.39 -13.61
CA VAL A 188 5.65 -13.32 -14.05
C VAL A 188 6.96 -13.91 -14.59
N SER A 189 7.53 -14.92 -13.93
CA SER A 189 8.71 -15.65 -14.41
C SER A 189 8.54 -16.19 -15.82
N VAL A 190 7.46 -16.94 -16.07
CA VAL A 190 7.15 -17.50 -17.40
C VAL A 190 6.94 -16.42 -18.44
N LYS A 191 6.23 -15.34 -18.10
CA LYS A 191 5.95 -14.24 -19.04
C LYS A 191 7.18 -13.41 -19.39
N THR A 192 8.11 -13.25 -18.46
CA THR A 192 9.33 -12.47 -18.65
C THR A 192 10.52 -13.30 -19.11
N GLN A 193 10.41 -14.64 -19.01
CA GLN A 193 11.51 -15.59 -19.23
C GLN A 193 12.68 -15.37 -18.25
N ILE A 194 12.40 -14.84 -17.07
CA ILE A 194 13.41 -14.56 -16.04
C ILE A 194 13.27 -15.61 -14.94
N PRO A 195 14.38 -16.24 -14.50
CA PRO A 195 14.36 -17.21 -13.41
C PRO A 195 13.72 -16.64 -12.14
N VAL A 196 13.04 -17.50 -11.37
CA VAL A 196 12.36 -17.10 -10.14
C VAL A 196 13.36 -16.58 -9.11
N GLU A 197 14.58 -17.14 -9.08
CA GLU A 197 15.69 -16.74 -8.23
C GLU A 197 16.08 -15.28 -8.45
N ASP A 198 16.09 -14.84 -9.71
CA ASP A 198 16.38 -13.45 -10.09
C ASP A 198 15.20 -12.53 -9.75
N ILE A 199 13.97 -13.00 -9.93
CA ILE A 199 12.76 -12.25 -9.55
C ILE A 199 12.72 -12.00 -8.05
N PHE A 200 13.16 -12.95 -7.21
CA PHE A 200 13.25 -12.74 -5.76
C PHE A 200 14.19 -11.58 -5.36
N GLN A 201 15.15 -11.23 -6.23
CA GLN A 201 16.03 -10.06 -6.03
C GLN A 201 15.43 -8.75 -6.56
N TRP A 202 14.27 -8.78 -7.20
CA TRP A 202 13.60 -7.56 -7.63
C TRP A 202 13.03 -6.83 -6.44
N THR A 203 13.00 -5.50 -6.54
CA THR A 203 12.16 -4.68 -5.66
C THR A 203 10.69 -5.01 -5.92
N VAL A 204 9.86 -4.94 -4.88
CA VAL A 204 8.39 -5.07 -5.00
C VAL A 204 7.84 -4.10 -6.05
N ARG A 205 8.30 -2.85 -6.05
CA ARG A 205 7.89 -1.84 -7.04
C ARG A 205 8.13 -2.32 -8.48
N ARG A 206 9.34 -2.77 -8.80
CA ARG A 206 9.67 -3.34 -10.13
C ARG A 206 8.74 -4.50 -10.48
N PHE A 207 8.50 -5.42 -9.55
CA PHE A 207 7.63 -6.56 -9.80
C PHE A 207 6.19 -6.14 -10.13
N VAL A 208 5.59 -5.29 -9.31
CA VAL A 208 4.22 -4.77 -9.51
C VAL A 208 4.11 -4.01 -10.83
N LEU A 209 5.07 -3.16 -11.17
CA LEU A 209 5.05 -2.45 -12.44
C LEU A 209 5.22 -3.39 -13.65
N THR A 210 5.99 -4.46 -13.50
CA THR A 210 6.17 -5.48 -14.55
C THR A 210 4.90 -6.30 -14.74
N GLU A 211 4.25 -6.71 -13.64
CA GLU A 211 2.98 -7.42 -13.67
C GLU A 211 1.89 -6.58 -14.36
N ARG A 212 1.72 -5.31 -13.98
CA ARG A 212 0.81 -4.39 -14.68
C ARG A 212 1.15 -4.22 -16.16
N ALA A 213 2.43 -4.21 -16.53
CA ALA A 213 2.83 -4.15 -17.94
C ALA A 213 2.43 -5.41 -18.72
N ILE A 214 2.58 -6.60 -18.11
CA ILE A 214 2.14 -7.88 -18.70
C ILE A 214 0.63 -7.88 -18.92
N ASP A 215 -0.13 -7.43 -17.92
CA ASP A 215 -1.58 -7.33 -17.99
C ASP A 215 -2.03 -6.39 -19.09
N ARG A 216 -1.40 -5.22 -19.23
CA ARG A 216 -1.69 -4.26 -20.30
C ARG A 216 -1.43 -4.83 -21.68
N ILE A 217 -0.29 -5.51 -21.88
CA ILE A 217 0.05 -6.13 -23.16
C ILE A 217 -0.96 -7.22 -23.50
N THR A 218 -1.26 -8.10 -22.55
CA THR A 218 -2.19 -9.22 -22.74
C THR A 218 -3.61 -8.71 -22.98
N GLY A 219 -4.08 -7.78 -22.16
CA GLY A 219 -5.39 -7.15 -22.29
C GLY A 219 -5.55 -6.39 -23.61
N HIS A 220 -4.52 -5.66 -24.04
CA HIS A 220 -4.53 -4.95 -25.33
C HIS A 220 -4.67 -5.92 -26.51
N LEU A 221 -3.93 -7.04 -26.49
CA LEU A 221 -4.03 -8.07 -27.54
C LEU A 221 -5.43 -8.70 -27.58
N VAL A 222 -5.96 -9.10 -26.42
CA VAL A 222 -7.31 -9.68 -26.32
C VAL A 222 -8.36 -8.69 -26.80
N ALA A 223 -8.22 -7.41 -26.44
CA ALA A 223 -9.16 -6.38 -26.86
C ALA A 223 -9.11 -6.16 -28.38
N ALA A 224 -7.92 -6.07 -28.97
CA ALA A 224 -7.75 -5.93 -30.42
C ALA A 224 -8.37 -7.10 -31.19
N LEU A 225 -8.18 -8.34 -30.72
CA LEU A 225 -8.79 -9.53 -31.33
C LEU A 225 -10.31 -9.53 -31.20
N SER A 226 -10.82 -9.11 -30.04
CA SER A 226 -12.26 -9.04 -29.78
C SER A 226 -12.93 -7.98 -30.66
N GLU A 227 -12.33 -6.80 -30.79
CA GLU A 227 -12.81 -5.73 -31.68
C GLU A 227 -12.76 -6.16 -33.16
N ALA A 228 -11.69 -6.86 -33.58
CA ALA A 228 -11.60 -7.44 -34.92
C ALA A 228 -12.72 -8.47 -35.19
N ALA A 229 -13.17 -9.20 -34.16
CA ALA A 229 -14.32 -10.10 -34.23
C ALA A 229 -15.69 -9.39 -34.10
N GLY A 230 -15.70 -8.05 -33.99
CA GLY A 230 -16.92 -7.23 -33.92
C GLY A 230 -17.47 -6.98 -32.51
N ALA A 231 -16.75 -7.36 -31.45
CA ALA A 231 -17.15 -7.06 -30.08
C ALA A 231 -17.11 -5.55 -29.81
N LYS A 232 -18.04 -5.07 -28.98
CA LYS A 232 -18.10 -3.68 -28.52
C LYS A 232 -18.11 -3.61 -26.99
N TYR A 233 -17.34 -2.68 -26.43
CA TYR A 233 -17.30 -2.45 -24.99
C TYR A 233 -18.26 -1.34 -24.59
N LYS A 234 -19.11 -1.59 -23.59
CA LYS A 234 -20.12 -0.62 -23.10
C LYS A 234 -19.53 0.75 -22.75
N ASN A 235 -18.33 0.74 -22.16
CA ASN A 235 -17.63 1.95 -21.72
C ASN A 235 -16.38 2.22 -22.57
N GLY A 236 -16.28 1.70 -23.81
CA GLY A 236 -15.06 1.78 -24.62
C GLY A 236 -13.98 0.77 -24.18
N ASN A 237 -12.95 0.60 -25.00
CA ASN A 237 -11.92 -0.41 -24.81
C ASN A 237 -11.24 -0.26 -23.42
N PRO A 238 -11.22 -1.31 -22.57
CA PRO A 238 -10.55 -1.26 -21.27
C PRO A 238 -9.02 -1.23 -21.37
N TRP A 239 -8.46 -1.74 -22.47
CA TRP A 239 -7.01 -1.82 -22.73
C TRP A 239 -6.66 -1.15 -24.08
N PRO A 240 -6.88 0.17 -24.20
CA PRO A 240 -6.74 0.89 -25.47
C PRO A 240 -5.29 0.95 -25.97
N SER A 241 -4.31 0.69 -25.11
CA SER A 241 -2.88 0.79 -25.41
C SER A 241 -2.10 -0.26 -24.64
N TRP A 242 -1.07 -0.83 -25.27
CA TRP A 242 -0.09 -1.69 -24.58
C TRP A 242 0.90 -0.91 -23.69
N LYS A 243 1.00 0.42 -23.88
CA LYS A 243 1.98 1.29 -23.20
C LYS A 243 1.44 2.05 -22.01
N TYR A 244 0.17 2.45 -22.11
CA TYR A 244 -0.44 3.42 -21.21
C TYR A 244 -1.77 2.88 -20.71
N ASP A 245 -1.99 3.02 -19.42
CA ASP A 245 -3.27 2.71 -18.82
C ASP A 245 -4.33 3.70 -19.28
N ARG A 246 -5.56 3.19 -19.36
CA ARG A 246 -6.72 4.04 -19.58
C ARG A 246 -6.93 4.91 -18.35
N ASP A 247 -7.23 6.19 -18.60
CA ASP A 247 -7.67 7.09 -17.55
C ASP A 247 -8.98 6.60 -16.92
N LYS A 248 -8.94 6.29 -15.62
CA LYS A 248 -10.08 5.89 -14.81
C LYS A 248 -10.66 7.14 -14.18
N HIS A 249 -11.35 7.97 -14.94
CA HIS A 249 -12.24 8.96 -14.33
C HIS A 249 -13.26 8.20 -13.45
N SER A 250 -13.35 8.55 -12.17
CA SER A 250 -14.23 7.87 -11.20
C SER A 250 -15.63 7.72 -11.79
N SER A 251 -16.06 6.48 -11.98
CA SER A 251 -17.39 6.15 -12.46
C SER A 251 -18.51 6.46 -11.45
N ALA A 252 -18.15 6.86 -10.21
CA ALA A 252 -19.11 7.19 -9.16
C ALA A 252 -19.48 8.68 -9.13
N LEU A 253 -18.75 9.56 -9.81
CA LEU A 253 -19.22 10.91 -10.11
C LEU A 253 -20.21 10.83 -11.29
N VAL A 254 -21.34 10.16 -11.04
CA VAL A 254 -22.54 10.33 -11.87
C VAL A 254 -22.80 11.82 -11.86
N SER A 255 -22.64 12.46 -13.02
CA SER A 255 -22.93 13.88 -13.15
C SER A 255 -24.37 14.12 -12.65
N LEU A 256 -24.63 15.26 -12.01
CA LEU A 256 -26.00 15.63 -11.59
C LEU A 256 -26.98 15.45 -12.76
N ALA A 257 -26.52 15.67 -14.00
CA ALA A 257 -27.28 15.42 -15.22
C ALA A 257 -27.69 13.94 -15.42
N GLU A 258 -26.78 12.97 -15.25
CA GLU A 258 -27.12 11.54 -15.34
C GLU A 258 -28.04 11.07 -14.20
N LEU A 259 -27.89 11.65 -13.00
CA LEU A 259 -28.74 11.37 -11.84
C LEU A 259 -30.17 11.90 -12.08
N THR A 260 -30.28 13.09 -12.66
CA THR A 260 -31.56 13.70 -13.05
C THR A 260 -32.25 12.90 -14.16
N GLN A 261 -31.49 12.38 -15.12
CA GLN A 261 -32.02 11.57 -16.22
C GLN A 261 -32.55 10.21 -15.75
N ARG A 262 -31.91 9.59 -14.75
CA ARG A 262 -32.41 8.36 -14.11
C ARG A 262 -33.67 8.60 -13.28
N LEU A 263 -33.77 9.75 -12.60
CA LEU A 263 -34.94 10.13 -11.83
C LEU A 263 -36.13 10.54 -12.73
N SER A 264 -35.88 11.18 -13.87
CA SER A 264 -36.93 11.56 -14.83
C SER A 264 -37.52 10.38 -15.59
N GLY A 265 -36.77 9.29 -15.77
CA GLY A 265 -37.26 8.06 -16.43
C GLY A 265 -38.21 7.21 -15.59
N SER A 266 -38.43 7.55 -14.32
CA SER A 266 -39.29 6.79 -13.39
C SER A 266 -40.74 7.31 -13.36
N VAL A 267 -41.08 8.32 -14.17
CA VAL A 267 -42.40 8.99 -14.15
C VAL A 267 -43.07 8.96 -15.53
N GLU A 268 -42.95 7.87 -16.29
CA GLU A 268 -43.88 7.61 -17.41
C GLU A 268 -44.22 6.11 -17.49
N ALA A 269 -44.97 5.65 -16.50
CA ALA A 269 -45.80 4.46 -16.63
C ALA A 269 -47.09 4.67 -15.82
N ARG A 270 -48.09 5.27 -16.47
CA ARG A 270 -49.50 5.14 -16.14
C ARG A 270 -50.23 4.66 -17.38
#